data_AF-A0A3C0VTL4-F1
#
_entry.id   AF-A0A3C0VTL4-F1
#
_cell.length_a   1.000
_cell.length_b   1.000
_cell.length_c   1.000
_cell.angle_alpha   90.00
_cell.angle_beta   90.00
_cell.angle_gamma   90.00
#
_symmetry.space_group_name_H-M   'P 1'
#
loop_
_entity.id
_entity.type
_entity.pdbx_description
1 polymer ?
#
loop_
_entity_poly.entity_id
_entity_poly.type
_entity_poly.pdbx_seq_one_letter_code
_entity_poly.pdbx_strand_id
1 'polypeptide(L)' 'LDEPTNHLDVASKESLHDAIKNYPGNILLVCHEPEFYKDLVDRVINVEDFRL' A
#
# COMPACT_ATOMS: atom_id res chain seq x y z
N LEU A 1 -3.47 6.56 1.98
CA LEU A 1 -2.13 7.14 1.71
C LEU A 1 -2.01 7.26 0.21
N ASP A 2 -1.78 8.47 -0.30
CA ASP A 2 -1.56 8.69 -1.73
C ASP A 2 -0.05 8.66 -1.98
N GLU A 3 0.42 7.66 -2.73
CA GLU A 3 1.84 7.36 -2.97
C GLU A 3 2.75 7.29 -1.72
N PRO A 4 2.46 6.44 -0.71
CA PRO A 4 3.29 6.36 0.48
C PRO A 4 4.71 5.83 0.24
N THR A 5 4.99 5.24 -0.92
CA THR A 5 6.30 4.65 -1.23
C THR A 5 7.23 5.63 -1.96
N ASN A 6 6.71 6.79 -2.40
CA ASN A 6 7.48 7.77 -3.15
C ASN A 6 8.34 8.61 -2.18
N HIS A 7 9.60 8.84 -2.53
CA HIS A 7 10.62 9.50 -1.68
C HIS A 7 10.97 8.80 -0.34
N LEU A 8 10.46 7.59 -0.06
CA LEU A 8 10.86 6.81 1.10
C LEU A 8 12.09 5.95 0.80
N ASP A 9 13.08 6.00 1.69
CA ASP A 9 14.16 5.01 1.72
C ASP A 9 13.64 3.63 2.18
N VAL A 10 14.45 2.60 2.00
CA VAL A 10 14.07 1.20 2.30
C VAL A 10 13.60 1.05 3.75
N ALA A 11 14.28 1.69 4.70
CA ALA A 11 13.94 1.63 6.12
C ALA A 11 12.57 2.25 6.44
N SER A 12 12.23 3.36 5.77
CA SER A 12 10.93 4.00 5.93
C SER A 12 9.79 3.16 5.32
N LYS A 13 10.05 2.47 4.20
CA LYS A 13 9.09 1.52 3.62
C LYS A 13 8.81 0.35 4.56
N GLU A 14 9.84 -0.24 5.15
CA GLU A 14 9.70 -1.32 6.15
C GLU A 14 8.91 -0.85 7.39
N SER A 15 9.25 0.32 7.93
CA SER A 15 8.55 0.88 9.09
C SER A 15 7.07 1.14 8.82
N LEU A 16 6.74 1.66 7.63
CA LEU A 16 5.35 1.87 7.24
C LEU A 16 4.61 0.55 7.05
N HIS A 17 5.27 -0.44 6.43
CA HIS A 17 4.70 -1.77 6.23
C HIS A 17 4.35 -2.43 7.57
N ASP A 18 5.22 -2.33 8.58
CA ASP A 18 4.96 -2.84 9.93
C ASP A 18 3.85 -2.06 10.66
N ALA A 19 3.79 -0.74 10.46
CA ALA A 19 2.71 0.08 11.01
C ALA A 19 1.34 -0.31 10.43
N ILE A 20 1.27 -0.57 9.12
CA ILE A 20 0.05 -1.02 8.43
C ILE A 20 -0.36 -2.41 8.95
N LYS A 21 0.57 -3.36 9.08
CA LYS A 21 0.26 -4.71 9.61
C LYS A 21 -0.33 -4.71 11.01
N ASN A 22 0.10 -3.78 11.85
CA ASN A 22 -0.33 -3.69 13.25
C ASN A 22 -1.52 -2.74 13.46
N TYR A 23 -2.02 -2.10 12.40
CA TYR A 23 -3.14 -1.18 12.51
C TYR A 23 -4.45 -1.97 12.73
N PRO A 24 -5.21 -1.70 13.81
CA PRO A 24 -6.39 -2.51 14.16
C PRO A 24 -7.63 -2.22 13.31
N GLY A 25 -7.56 -1.28 12.36
CA GLY A 25 -8.68 -0.85 11.53
C GLY A 25 -8.52 -1.21 10.06
N ASN A 26 -9.48 -0.78 9.25
CA ASN A 26 -9.42 -0.93 7.79
C ASN A 26 -8.57 0.18 7.18
N ILE A 27 -7.75 -0.17 6.19
CA ILE A 27 -6.91 0.77 5.46
C ILE A 27 -7.28 0.75 3.98
N LEU A 28 -7.41 1.95 3.39
CA LEU A 28 -7.40 2.14 1.94
C LEU A 28 -6.00 2.62 1.52
N LEU A 29 -5.29 1.76 0.79
CA LEU A 29 -3.94 2.00 0.29
C LEU A 29 -4.00 2.29 -1.21
N VAL A 30 -3.42 3.43 -1.64
CA VAL A 30 -3.21 3.77 -3.05
C VAL A 30 -1.71 3.71 -3.30
N CYS A 31 -1.28 2.81 -4.17
CA CYS A 31 0.14 2.55 -4.40
C CYS A 31 0.38 2.04 -5.82
N HIS A 32 1.51 2.43 -6.41
CA HIS A 32 1.95 2.02 -7.74
C HIS A 32 2.94 0.84 -7.73
N GLU A 33 3.42 0.41 -6.55
CA GLU A 33 4.44 -0.65 -6.40
C GLU A 33 3.82 -1.96 -5.86
N PRO A 34 3.59 -3.00 -6.68
CA PRO A 34 2.97 -4.25 -6.25
C PRO A 34 3.70 -4.96 -5.13
N GLU A 35 5.04 -5.01 -5.17
CA GLU A 35 5.86 -5.67 -4.16
C GLU A 35 5.71 -5.07 -2.76
N PHE A 36 5.25 -3.82 -2.64
CA PHE A 36 5.03 -3.19 -1.35
C PHE A 36 3.72 -3.65 -0.68
N TYR A 37 2.63 -3.77 -1.44
CA TYR A 37 1.30 -3.99 -0.87
C TYR A 37 0.84 -5.45 -0.93
N LYS A 38 1.50 -6.31 -1.73
CA LYS A 38 1.06 -7.68 -2.00
C LYS A 38 0.85 -8.53 -0.74
N ASP A 39 1.65 -8.30 0.30
CA ASP A 39 1.57 -9.03 1.58
C ASP A 39 0.86 -8.22 2.69
N LEU A 40 0.24 -7.08 2.33
CA LEU A 40 -0.46 -6.17 3.26
C LEU A 40 -1.97 -6.11 3.03
N VAL A 41 -2.46 -6.41 1.82
CA VAL A 41 -3.84 -6.12 1.41
C VAL A 41 -4.65 -7.38 1.14
N ASP A 42 -5.90 -7.39 1.58
CA ASP A 42 -6.81 -8.50 1.32
C ASP A 42 -7.46 -8.43 -0.08
N ARG A 43 -7.55 -7.22 -0.64
CA ARG A 43 -8.19 -6.97 -1.93
C ARG A 43 -7.47 -5.85 -2.69
N VAL A 44 -7.25 -6.09 -3.98
CA VAL A 44 -6.71 -5.10 -4.92
C VAL A 44 -7.82 -4.65 -5.85
N ILE A 45 -7.93 -3.32 -6.04
CA ILE A 45 -8.82 -2.71 -7.02
C ILE A 45 -7.92 -2.01 -8.04
N ASN A 46 -7.84 -2.54 -9.26
CA ASN A 46 -7.12 -1.90 -10.34
C ASN A 46 -8.04 -0.93 -11.08
N VAL A 47 -7.75 0.37 -11.00
CA VAL A 47 -8.58 1.42 -11.60
C VAL A 47 -8.53 1.37 -13.14
N GLU A 48 -7.44 0.88 -13.75
CA GLU A 48 -7.33 0.75 -15.21
C GLU A 48 -8.34 -0.24 -15.81
N ASP A 49 -8.76 -1.24 -15.02
CA ASP A 49 -9.74 -2.23 -15.45
C ASP A 49 -11.17 -1.66 -15.46
N PHE A 50 -11.39 -0.51 -14.80
CA PHE A 50 -12.65 0.22 -14.86
C PHE A 50 -12.70 1.03 -16.15
N ARG A 51 -13.11 0.37 -17.24
CA ARG A 51 -13.55 1.08 -18.44
C ARG A 51 -14.91 1.72 -18.19
N LEU A 52 -14.99 3.04 -18.36
CA LEU A 52 -16.25 3.79 -18.43
C LEU A 52 -17.06 3.39 -19.66
#